data_AF-A0A8H4BPZ2-F1
#
_entry.id   AF-A0A8H4BPZ2-F1
#
_cell.length_a   1.000
_cell.length_b   1.000
_cell.length_c   1.000
_cell.angle_alpha   90.00
_cell.angle_beta   90.00
_cell.angle_gamma   90.00
#
_symmetry.space_group_name_H-M   'P 1'
#
loop_
_entity.id
_entity.type
_entity.pdbx_description
1 polymer ?
#
loop_
_entity_poly.entity_id
_entity_poly.type
_entity_poly.pdbx_seq_one_letter_code
_entity_poly.pdbx_strand_id
1 'polypeptide(L)' 'MTYKKRARGGSVPHQTQFICEHVDSNGKACCQAFRRSYDLSRHQSIHMKNRPLCYCRACGKKFTRLDALRRHERIQGHK' A
#
# COMPACT_ATOMS: atom_id res chain seq x y z
N MET A 1 37.84 14.87 -28.39
CA MET A 1 36.36 14.90 -28.44
C MET A 1 35.84 14.43 -27.08
N THR A 2 35.52 15.36 -26.20
CA THR A 2 35.21 15.12 -24.79
C THR A 2 33.73 14.79 -24.63
N TYR A 3 33.44 13.62 -24.07
CA TYR A 3 32.08 13.18 -23.81
C TYR A 3 31.43 14.11 -22.78
N LYS A 4 30.26 14.63 -23.10
CA LYS A 4 29.47 15.51 -22.24
C LYS A 4 29.06 14.73 -20.99
N LYS A 5 29.51 15.16 -19.81
CA LYS A 5 29.06 14.61 -18.52
C LYS A 5 27.54 14.77 -18.43
N ARG A 6 26.78 13.67 -18.54
CA ARG A 6 25.39 13.67 -18.07
C ARG A 6 25.44 13.73 -16.56
N ALA A 7 25.01 14.84 -15.99
CA ALA A 7 24.71 14.92 -14.57
C ALA A 7 23.75 13.77 -14.24
N ARG A 8 24.20 12.84 -13.40
CA ARG A 8 23.30 11.88 -12.76
C ARG A 8 22.32 12.74 -11.97
N GLY A 9 21.09 12.82 -12.47
CA GLY A 9 20.02 13.62 -11.89
C GLY A 9 20.01 13.41 -10.39
N GLY A 10 20.13 14.50 -9.65
CA GLY A 10 20.08 14.50 -8.20
C GLY A 10 18.81 13.79 -7.77
N SER A 11 18.95 12.64 -7.14
CA SER A 11 17.89 12.00 -6.38
C SER A 11 17.60 12.89 -5.18
N VAL A 12 16.68 13.84 -5.36
CA VAL A 12 16.07 14.60 -4.25
C VAL A 12 15.44 13.58 -3.31
N PRO A 13 15.88 13.45 -2.05
CA PRO A 13 15.18 12.60 -1.11
C PRO A 13 13.96 13.35 -0.56
N HIS A 14 12.86 12.61 -0.42
CA HIS A 14 11.87 12.79 0.64
C HIS A 14 10.71 13.81 0.46
N GLN A 15 9.88 13.64 -0.58
CA GLN A 15 8.50 14.19 -0.55
C GLN A 15 7.51 13.12 -0.05
N THR A 16 7.54 12.81 1.25
CA THR A 16 6.42 12.12 1.91
C THR A 16 5.28 13.13 2.07
N GLN A 17 4.35 13.16 1.12
CA GLN A 17 3.24 14.11 1.11
C GLN A 17 2.01 13.61 1.89
N PHE A 18 1.92 12.31 2.13
CA PHE A 18 0.71 11.69 2.68
C PHE A 18 1.01 11.09 4.06
N ILE A 19 0.46 11.68 5.11
CA ILE A 19 0.66 11.26 6.49
C ILE A 19 -0.67 10.70 7.01
N CYS A 20 -0.62 9.57 7.72
CA CYS A 20 -1.76 9.11 8.48
C CYS A 20 -1.85 9.95 9.77
N GLU A 21 -3.04 10.43 10.09
CA GLU A 21 -3.33 11.13 11.34
C GLU A 21 -4.43 10.41 12.12
N HIS A 22 -4.59 9.12 11.87
CA HIS A 22 -5.64 8.32 12.48
C HIS A 22 -5.33 8.07 13.96
N VAL A 23 -6.27 8.37 14.85
CA VAL A 23 -6.17 8.09 16.28
C VAL A 23 -6.90 6.78 16.58
N ASP A 24 -6.18 5.82 17.16
CA ASP A 24 -6.77 4.52 17.53
C ASP A 24 -7.69 4.61 18.75
N SER A 25 -8.34 3.50 19.09
CA SER A 25 -9.25 3.40 20.25
C SER A 25 -8.57 3.64 21.61
N ASN A 26 -7.24 3.65 21.66
CA ASN A 26 -6.46 3.92 22.88
C ASN A 26 -5.95 5.38 22.92
N GLY A 27 -6.41 6.24 22.00
CA GLY A 27 -5.99 7.63 21.92
C GLY A 27 -4.60 7.84 21.30
N LYS A 28 -4.02 6.83 20.66
CA LYS A 28 -2.70 6.92 20.02
C LYS A 28 -2.82 7.27 18.55
N ALA A 29 -2.17 8.37 18.14
CA ALA A 29 -2.07 8.76 16.74
C ALA A 29 -1.11 7.84 15.97
N CYS A 30 -1.53 7.41 14.78
CA CYS A 30 -0.72 6.65 13.85
C CYS A 30 0.01 7.60 12.89
N CYS A 31 1.27 7.95 13.18
CA CYS A 31 2.03 8.93 12.40
C CYS A 31 2.84 8.31 11.25
N GLN A 32 2.22 7.44 10.44
CA GLN A 32 2.94 6.77 9.35
C GLN A 32 2.94 7.62 8.07
N ALA A 33 4.12 7.82 7.47
CA ALA A 33 4.30 8.65 6.28
C ALA A 33 4.44 7.82 5.00
N PHE A 34 3.82 8.28 3.92
CA PHE A 34 3.78 7.60 2.63
C PHE A 34 4.19 8.54 1.49
N ARG A 35 4.79 7.93 0.46
CA ARG A 35 5.24 8.64 -0.75
C ARG A 35 4.11 8.81 -1.79
N ARG A 36 3.01 8.08 -1.64
CA ARG A 36 1.91 8.02 -2.62
C ARG A 36 0.56 7.95 -1.90
N SER A 37 -0.47 8.61 -2.44
CA SER A 37 -1.80 8.67 -1.85
C SER A 37 -2.47 7.30 -1.72
N TYR A 38 -2.28 6.43 -2.73
CA TYR A 38 -2.85 5.08 -2.69
C TYR A 38 -2.25 4.22 -1.57
N ASP A 39 -0.99 4.47 -1.18
CA ASP A 39 -0.35 3.75 -0.08
C ASP A 39 -0.93 4.18 1.28
N LEU A 40 -1.23 5.48 1.46
CA LEU A 40 -1.95 5.99 2.63
C LEU A 40 -3.38 5.44 2.71
N SER A 41 -4.14 5.51 1.60
CA SER A 41 -5.51 4.99 1.54
C SER A 41 -5.56 3.48 1.85
N ARG A 42 -4.56 2.72 1.36
CA ARG A 42 -4.42 1.31 1.69
C ARG A 42 -4.09 1.11 3.18
N HIS A 43 -3.21 1.93 3.74
CA HIS A 43 -2.85 1.85 5.15
C HIS A 43 -4.06 2.11 6.05
N GLN A 44 -4.91 3.09 5.74
CA GLN A 44 -6.12 3.39 6.53
C GLN A 44 -7.04 2.17 6.73
N SER A 45 -7.02 1.18 5.82
CA SER A 45 -7.79 -0.05 5.97
C SER A 45 -7.37 -0.93 7.16
N ILE A 46 -6.18 -0.72 7.75
CA ILE A 46 -5.75 -1.46 8.95
C ILE A 46 -6.39 -0.93 10.22
N HIS A 47 -6.77 0.36 10.23
CA HIS A 47 -7.46 0.99 11.35
C HIS A 47 -8.92 0.54 11.44
N MET A 48 -9.50 0.25 10.28
CA MET A 48 -10.78 -0.42 10.18
C MET A 48 -10.58 -1.91 10.57
N LYS A 49 -10.66 -2.20 11.89
CA LYS A 49 -10.45 -3.50 12.57
C LYS A 49 -11.31 -4.67 12.05
N ASN A 50 -12.00 -4.53 10.93
CA ASN A 50 -12.88 -5.56 10.38
C ASN A 50 -12.81 -5.58 8.85
N ARG A 51 -11.60 -5.63 8.30
CA ARG A 51 -11.46 -5.95 6.88
C ARG A 51 -11.96 -7.39 6.70
N PRO A 52 -13.05 -7.62 5.96
CA PRO A 52 -13.53 -8.97 5.73
C PRO A 52 -12.36 -9.76 5.15
N LEU A 53 -12.00 -10.87 5.79
CA LEU A 53 -11.01 -11.80 5.27
C LEU A 53 -11.58 -12.34 3.96
N CYS A 54 -11.24 -11.68 2.85
CA CYS A 54 -11.68 -12.09 1.53
C CYS A 54 -10.96 -13.39 1.21
N TYR A 55 -11.71 -14.44 0.89
CA TYR A 55 -11.16 -15.71 0.49
C TYR A 55 -11.49 -16.00 -0.97
N CYS A 56 -10.62 -16.73 -1.64
CA CYS A 56 -10.88 -17.22 -2.97
C CYS A 56 -11.92 -18.34 -2.89
N ARG A 57 -13.05 -18.20 -3.60
CA ARG A 57 -14.12 -19.22 -3.57
C ARG A 57 -13.69 -20.53 -4.21
N ALA A 58 -12.82 -20.49 -5.22
CA ALA A 58 -12.38 -21.67 -5.94
C ALA A 58 -11.35 -22.53 -5.16
N CYS A 59 -10.56 -21.95 -4.25
CA CYS A 59 -9.51 -22.69 -3.52
C CYS A 59 -9.47 -22.47 -2.00
N GLY A 60 -10.37 -21.65 -1.46
CA GLY A 60 -10.47 -21.40 -0.02
C GLY A 60 -9.32 -20.60 0.60
N LYS A 61 -8.33 -20.15 -0.19
CA LYS A 61 -7.21 -19.34 0.33
C LYS A 61 -7.72 -18.01 0.87
N LYS A 62 -7.37 -17.71 2.12
CA LYS A 62 -7.74 -16.47 2.82
C LYS A 62 -6.72 -15.39 2.53
N PHE A 63 -7.20 -14.18 2.25
CA PHE A 63 -6.39 -13.00 2.03
C PHE A 63 -6.81 -11.90 3.01
N THR A 64 -5.83 -11.23 3.60
CA THR A 64 -6.06 -10.04 4.43
C THR A 64 -6.45 -8.82 3.58
N ARG A 65 -6.32 -8.91 2.25
CA ARG A 65 -6.49 -7.78 1.32
C ARG A 65 -7.19 -8.20 0.03
N LEU A 66 -8.16 -7.39 -0.40
CA LEU A 66 -8.89 -7.57 -1.66
C LEU A 66 -7.99 -7.51 -2.90
N ASP A 67 -6.98 -6.62 -2.92
CA ASP A 67 -6.05 -6.52 -4.04
C ASP A 67 -5.17 -7.78 -4.18
N ALA A 68 -4.83 -8.41 -3.06
CA ALA A 68 -4.11 -9.68 -3.05
C ALA A 68 -4.99 -10.82 -3.58
N LEU A 69 -6.28 -10.85 -3.20
CA LEU A 69 -7.25 -11.80 -3.74
C LEU A 69 -7.43 -11.63 -5.25
N ARG A 70 -7.71 -10.41 -5.73
CA ARG A 70 -7.91 -10.14 -7.17
C ARG A 70 -6.69 -10.51 -8.00
N ARG A 71 -5.49 -10.25 -7.47
CA ARG A 71 -4.24 -10.66 -8.12
C ARG A 71 -4.10 -12.18 -8.14
N HIS A 72 -4.43 -12.85 -7.04
CA HIS A 72 -4.45 -14.31 -6.97
C HIS A 72 -5.42 -14.92 -7.99
N GLU A 73 -6.65 -14.41 -8.05
CA GLU A 73 -7.69 -14.83 -9.00
C GLU A 73 -7.22 -14.66 -10.45
N ARG A 74 -6.62 -13.52 -10.78
CA ARG A 74 -6.06 -13.28 -12.12
C ARG A 74 -4.93 -14.25 -12.48
N ILE A 75 -3.99 -14.49 -11.57
CA ILE A 75 -2.79 -15.31 -11.85
C ILE A 75 -3.14 -16.81 -11.87
N GLN A 76 -4.04 -17.26 -11.01
CA GLN A 76 -4.44 -18.66 -10.91
C GLN A 76 -5.62 -19.00 -11.82
N GLY A 77 -6.26 -17.99 -12.44
CA GLY A 77 -7.43 -18.17 -13.29
C GLY A 77 -8.69 -18.54 -12.50
N HIS A 78 -8.73 -18.20 -11.20
CA HIS A 78 -9.92 -18.44 -10.38
C HIS A 78 -10.90 -17.28 -10.64
N LYS A 79 -12.17 -17.60 -10.89
CA LYS A 79 -13.24 -16.63 -11.12
C LYS A 79 -14.31 -16.72 -10.03
#